data_AF-A0A653QN99-F1
#
_entry.id   AF-A0A653QN99-F1
#
_cell.length_a   1.000
_cell.length_b   1.000
_cell.length_c   1.000
_cell.angle_alpha   90.00
_cell.angle_beta   90.00
_cell.angle_gamma   90.00
#
_symmetry.space_group_name_H-M   'P 1'
#
loop_
_entity.id
_entity.type
_entity.pdbx_description
1 polymer ?
#
loop_
_entity_poly.entity_id
_entity_poly.type
_entity_poly.pdbx_seq_one_letter_code
_entity_poly.pdbx_strand_id
1 'polypeptide(L)'
;MDVDTESVVTSWVATALVELGESGYAQIDIADLLDPSPELGAQTALSCLQLAVNTARRTVPQLGGILTIPLEYEDPPLDLTREIPDLSDVLTTPTIYAPGYEVPGIYLVQPWLLNSPSEGERYTYSLRSEQLPDGYVSYYEAGRSPREIEQGWEFARAVFVKTVAAH
;
A
#
# COMPACT_ATOMS: atom_id res chain seq x y z
N MET A 1 -24.33 -2.99 7.77
CA MET A 1 -23.80 -2.98 9.14
C MET A 1 -22.52 -2.20 8.99
N ASP A 2 -22.47 -0.96 9.45
CA ASP A 2 -21.27 -0.14 9.28
C ASP A 2 -20.17 -0.77 10.13
N VAL A 3 -19.19 -1.37 9.46
CA VAL A 3 -17.96 -1.82 10.12
C VAL A 3 -17.29 -0.56 10.66
N ASP A 4 -17.08 -0.52 11.96
CA ASP A 4 -16.31 0.55 12.59
C ASP A 4 -14.85 0.39 12.16
N THR A 5 -14.50 1.04 11.06
CA THR A 5 -13.16 1.05 10.46
C THR A 5 -12.11 1.42 11.50
N GLU A 6 -12.44 2.31 12.44
CA GLU A 6 -11.49 2.72 13.47
C GLU A 6 -11.16 1.58 14.43
N SER A 7 -12.20 0.89 14.90
CA SER A 7 -12.06 -0.27 15.79
C SER A 7 -11.28 -1.40 15.12
N VAL A 8 -11.59 -1.73 13.87
CA VAL A 8 -10.93 -2.86 13.18
C VAL A 8 -9.47 -2.55 12.86
N VAL A 9 -9.16 -1.34 12.35
CA VAL A 9 -7.78 -0.91 12.12
C VAL A 9 -7.00 -0.91 13.44
N THR A 10 -7.58 -0.37 14.52
CA THR A 10 -6.91 -0.34 15.83
C THR A 10 -6.64 -1.74 16.38
N SER A 11 -7.58 -2.66 16.20
CA SER A 11 -7.41 -4.07 16.56
C SER A 11 -6.26 -4.71 15.80
N TRP A 12 -6.21 -4.52 14.47
CA TRP A 12 -5.11 -5.03 13.66
C TRP A 12 -3.75 -4.45 14.08
N VAL A 13 -3.67 -3.13 14.32
CA VAL A 13 -2.41 -2.48 14.75
C VAL A 13 -1.84 -3.12 16.01
N ALA A 14 -2.68 -3.53 16.97
CA ALA A 14 -2.21 -4.21 18.17
C ALA A 14 -1.48 -5.52 17.85
N THR A 15 -1.97 -6.30 16.89
CA THR A 15 -1.32 -7.52 16.39
C THR A 15 -0.09 -7.21 15.55
N ALA A 16 -0.19 -6.23 14.66
CA ALA A 16 0.88 -5.80 13.76
C ALA A 16 2.14 -5.34 14.52
N LEU A 17 1.97 -4.66 15.67
CA LEU A 17 3.09 -4.23 16.52
C LEU A 17 3.90 -5.41 17.10
N VAL A 18 3.30 -6.59 17.25
CA VAL A 18 4.02 -7.81 17.66
C VAL A 18 4.86 -8.34 16.49
N GLU A 19 4.26 -8.49 15.31
CA GLU A 19 4.94 -8.96 14.09
C GLU A 19 6.10 -8.05 13.67
N LEU A 20 5.91 -6.74 13.82
CA LEU A 20 6.93 -5.72 13.59
C LEU A 20 8.21 -5.93 14.42
N GLY A 21 8.08 -6.50 15.62
CA GLY A 21 9.22 -6.82 16.48
C GLY A 21 10.05 -8.00 15.96
N GLU A 22 9.44 -8.88 15.17
CA GLU A 22 10.07 -10.10 14.65
C GLU A 22 10.62 -9.90 13.24
N SER A 23 9.82 -9.31 12.35
CA SER A 23 10.10 -9.25 10.91
C SER A 23 10.48 -7.85 10.42
N GLY A 24 10.33 -6.82 11.26
CA GLY A 24 10.55 -5.42 10.88
C GLY A 24 9.42 -4.80 10.05
N TYR A 25 8.43 -5.58 9.65
CA TYR A 25 7.20 -5.11 9.00
C TYR A 25 6.01 -5.98 9.41
N ALA A 26 4.81 -5.45 9.21
CA ALA A 26 3.54 -6.16 9.31
C ALA A 26 2.64 -5.69 8.17
N GLN A 27 1.86 -6.61 7.59
CA GLN A 27 1.05 -6.32 6.40
C GLN A 27 -0.39 -6.82 6.58
N ILE A 28 -1.34 -6.15 5.93
CA ILE A 28 -2.71 -6.63 5.79
C ILE A 28 -3.33 -6.12 4.49
N ASP A 29 -4.12 -6.98 3.87
CA ASP A 29 -4.96 -6.61 2.75
C ASP A 29 -6.19 -5.85 3.24
N ILE A 30 -6.59 -4.79 2.53
CA ILE A 30 -7.75 -3.98 2.93
C ILE A 30 -9.04 -4.82 2.97
N ALA A 31 -9.16 -5.81 2.09
CA ALA A 31 -10.30 -6.73 2.06
C ALA A 31 -10.37 -7.62 3.32
N ASP A 32 -9.22 -8.06 3.84
CA ASP A 32 -9.16 -8.82 5.09
C ASP A 32 -9.48 -7.93 6.30
N LEU A 33 -9.09 -6.66 6.22
CA LEU A 33 -9.32 -5.70 7.30
C LEU A 33 -10.78 -5.24 7.41
N LEU A 34 -11.48 -5.03 6.29
CA LEU A 34 -12.81 -4.42 6.30
C LEU A 34 -13.94 -5.37 5.89
N ASP A 35 -13.70 -6.68 5.90
CA ASP A 35 -14.54 -7.73 5.27
C ASP A 35 -14.47 -7.62 3.72
N PRO A 36 -14.49 -8.73 2.95
CA PRO A 36 -14.36 -8.77 1.49
C PRO A 36 -15.50 -8.10 0.68
N SER A 37 -16.05 -6.98 1.15
CA SER A 37 -16.98 -6.18 0.37
C SER A 37 -16.31 -5.73 -0.94
N PRO A 38 -16.95 -5.98 -2.10
CA PRO A 38 -16.34 -5.74 -3.41
C PRO A 38 -16.14 -4.26 -3.77
N GLU A 39 -16.55 -3.31 -2.92
CA GLU A 39 -16.62 -1.88 -3.23
C GLU A 39 -15.74 -1.01 -2.30
N LEU A 40 -14.47 -1.37 -2.09
CA LEU A 40 -13.55 -0.59 -1.26
C LEU A 40 -12.57 0.18 -2.15
N GLY A 41 -12.64 1.51 -2.14
CA GLY A 41 -11.77 2.36 -2.95
C GLY A 41 -10.37 2.61 -2.36
N ALA A 42 -9.43 3.02 -3.22
CA ALA A 42 -8.09 3.46 -2.82
C ALA A 42 -8.10 4.57 -1.75
N GLN A 43 -9.11 5.44 -1.75
CA GLN A 43 -9.30 6.45 -0.70
C GLN A 43 -9.58 5.83 0.69
N THR A 44 -10.38 4.77 0.74
CA THR A 44 -10.62 4.02 1.98
C THR A 44 -9.31 3.40 2.47
N ALA A 45 -8.56 2.78 1.57
CA ALA A 45 -7.25 2.21 1.89
C ALA A 45 -6.26 3.26 2.43
N LEU A 46 -6.22 4.46 1.83
CA LEU A 46 -5.40 5.58 2.32
C LEU A 46 -5.84 6.04 3.72
N SER A 47 -7.15 6.04 3.99
CA SER A 47 -7.69 6.41 5.30
C SER A 47 -7.31 5.37 6.37
N CYS A 48 -7.39 4.08 6.02
CA CYS A 48 -6.90 2.99 6.86
C CYS A 48 -5.40 3.11 7.14
N LEU A 49 -4.57 3.43 6.13
CA LEU A 49 -3.12 3.64 6.31
C LEU A 49 -2.86 4.78 7.30
N GLN A 50 -3.51 5.93 7.11
CA GLN A 50 -3.32 7.09 7.98
C GLN A 50 -3.68 6.77 9.42
N LEU A 51 -4.82 6.12 9.64
CA LEU A 51 -5.24 5.70 10.96
C LEU A 51 -4.25 4.69 11.56
N ALA A 52 -3.85 3.67 10.79
CA ALA A 52 -2.93 2.64 11.27
C ALA A 52 -1.58 3.24 11.70
N VAL A 53 -1.00 4.10 10.87
CA VAL A 53 0.26 4.80 11.17
C VAL A 53 0.10 5.69 12.40
N ASN A 54 -0.96 6.50 12.47
CA ASN A 54 -1.18 7.40 13.60
C ASN A 54 -1.38 6.63 14.91
N THR A 55 -2.12 5.53 14.88
CA THR A 55 -2.32 4.65 16.03
C THR A 55 -1.01 3.99 16.44
N ALA A 56 -0.26 3.40 15.49
CA ALA A 56 1.01 2.74 15.76
C ALA A 56 2.08 3.71 16.30
N ARG A 57 2.12 4.95 15.79
CA ARG A 57 3.06 5.99 16.24
C ARG A 57 2.87 6.45 17.68
N ARG A 58 1.69 6.21 18.28
CA ARG A 58 1.50 6.41 19.72
C ARG A 58 2.39 5.48 20.55
N THR A 59 2.77 4.34 19.99
CA THR A 59 3.65 3.34 20.64
C THR A 59 5.06 3.38 20.08
N VAL A 60 5.22 3.49 18.75
CA VAL A 60 6.52 3.51 18.06
C VAL A 60 6.61 4.79 17.20
N PRO A 61 7.10 5.92 17.74
CA PRO A 61 6.98 7.24 17.10
C PRO A 61 7.59 7.36 15.70
N GLN A 62 8.62 6.56 15.40
CA GLN A 62 9.32 6.63 14.12
C GLN A 62 8.70 5.74 13.04
N LEU A 63 7.68 4.96 13.38
CA LEU A 63 7.15 3.93 12.49
C LEU A 63 6.63 4.51 11.18
N GLY A 64 6.92 3.79 10.10
CA GLY A 64 6.53 4.11 8.74
C GLY A 64 5.30 3.36 8.28
N GLY A 65 4.67 3.88 7.23
CA GLY A 65 3.59 3.20 6.53
C GLY A 65 3.78 3.23 5.02
N ILE A 66 3.39 2.15 4.35
CA ILE A 66 3.31 2.05 2.90
C ILE A 66 1.91 1.53 2.56
N LEU A 67 1.23 2.19 1.64
CA LEU A 67 0.06 1.68 0.94
C LEU A 67 0.48 1.31 -0.47
N THR A 68 0.15 0.10 -0.88
CA THR A 68 0.29 -0.39 -2.25
C THR A 68 -1.10 -0.44 -2.87
N ILE A 69 -1.31 0.30 -3.95
CA ILE A 69 -2.53 0.23 -4.77
C ILE A 69 -2.16 -0.42 -6.08
N PRO A 70 -2.62 -1.64 -6.32
CA PRO A 70 -2.34 -2.32 -7.55
C PRO A 70 -3.11 -1.73 -8.71
N LEU A 71 -2.48 -1.72 -9.88
CA LEU A 71 -3.14 -1.38 -11.14
C LEU A 71 -3.35 -2.68 -11.90
N GLU A 72 -4.50 -2.79 -12.58
CA GLU A 72 -4.94 -4.01 -13.29
C GLU A 72 -3.78 -4.82 -13.87
N TYR A 73 -3.77 -6.11 -13.49
CA TYR A 73 -2.96 -7.13 -14.09
C TYR A 73 -3.30 -7.24 -15.57
N GLU A 74 -2.27 -7.28 -16.41
CA GLU A 74 -2.46 -7.46 -17.85
C GLU A 74 -2.00 -8.85 -18.25
N ASP A 75 -2.92 -9.62 -18.80
CA ASP A 75 -2.61 -10.84 -19.54
C ASP A 75 -2.83 -10.59 -21.05
N PRO A 76 -1.78 -10.64 -21.90
CA PRO A 76 -0.37 -10.83 -21.55
C PRO A 76 0.27 -9.56 -21.00
N PRO A 77 1.37 -9.69 -20.24
CA PRO A 77 2.09 -8.55 -19.70
C PRO A 77 2.62 -7.65 -20.81
N LEU A 78 2.07 -6.45 -20.88
CA LEU A 78 2.40 -5.45 -21.88
C LEU A 78 3.79 -4.86 -21.68
N ASP A 79 4.38 -4.34 -22.77
CA ASP A 79 5.56 -3.48 -22.72
C ASP A 79 5.33 -2.39 -21.66
N LEU A 80 6.32 -2.22 -20.76
CA LEU A 80 6.28 -1.39 -19.56
C LEU A 80 6.06 0.13 -19.82
N THR A 81 5.77 0.51 -21.07
CA THR A 81 5.47 1.88 -21.51
C THR A 81 4.01 2.27 -21.35
N ARG A 82 3.25 1.62 -20.47
CA ARG A 82 1.92 2.13 -20.15
C ARG A 82 2.03 3.40 -19.31
N GLU A 83 1.19 4.35 -19.69
CA GLU A 83 1.09 5.70 -19.15
C GLU A 83 1.13 5.71 -17.62
N ILE A 84 1.96 6.61 -17.07
CA ILE A 84 2.04 6.85 -15.62
C ILE A 84 0.68 7.44 -15.20
N PRO A 85 -0.09 6.79 -14.32
CA PRO A 85 -1.40 7.29 -13.94
C PRO A 85 -1.28 8.54 -13.07
N ASP A 86 -2.24 9.45 -13.18
CA ASP A 86 -2.39 10.53 -12.21
C ASP A 86 -2.89 9.98 -10.87
N LEU A 87 -2.27 10.43 -9.78
CA LEU A 87 -2.60 9.97 -8.43
C LEU A 87 -4.08 10.21 -8.08
N SER A 88 -4.59 11.37 -8.48
CA SER A 88 -5.97 11.78 -8.23
C SER A 88 -6.99 10.81 -8.83
N ASP A 89 -6.70 10.29 -10.02
CA ASP A 89 -7.59 9.34 -10.69
C ASP A 89 -7.57 8.01 -9.95
N VAL A 90 -6.40 7.53 -9.52
CA VAL A 90 -6.27 6.29 -8.75
C VAL A 90 -6.99 6.39 -7.40
N LEU A 91 -6.83 7.50 -6.67
CA LEU A 91 -7.45 7.67 -5.35
C LEU A 91 -8.98 7.78 -5.40
N THR A 92 -9.52 8.36 -6.48
CA THR A 92 -10.96 8.55 -6.65
C THR A 92 -11.67 7.41 -7.37
N THR A 93 -10.91 6.53 -8.04
CA THR A 93 -11.46 5.36 -8.71
C THR A 93 -11.88 4.31 -7.67
N PRO A 94 -13.14 3.81 -7.72
CA PRO A 94 -13.54 2.66 -6.94
C PRO A 94 -12.66 1.47 -7.32
N THR A 95 -12.02 0.85 -6.33
CA THR A 95 -11.31 -0.41 -6.55
C THR A 95 -12.32 -1.52 -6.36
N ILE A 96 -12.60 -2.26 -7.43
CA ILE A 96 -13.50 -3.40 -7.36
C ILE A 96 -12.69 -4.62 -6.96
N TYR A 97 -13.01 -5.22 -5.83
CA TYR A 97 -12.44 -6.50 -5.44
C TYR A 97 -13.28 -7.66 -6.01
N ALA A 98 -12.60 -8.61 -6.64
CA ALA A 98 -13.14 -9.92 -6.96
C ALA A 98 -12.07 -10.98 -6.65
N PRO A 99 -12.43 -12.21 -6.25
CA PRO A 99 -11.46 -13.29 -6.05
C PRO A 99 -10.53 -13.44 -7.26
N GLY A 100 -9.21 -13.30 -7.04
CA GLY A 100 -8.18 -13.34 -8.08
C GLY A 100 -7.74 -11.98 -8.61
N TYR A 101 -8.34 -10.88 -8.18
CA TYR A 101 -7.82 -9.52 -8.39
C TYR A 101 -7.03 -9.09 -7.18
N GLU A 102 -5.83 -8.64 -7.44
CA GLU A 102 -4.91 -8.24 -6.42
C GLU A 102 -5.40 -6.96 -5.72
N VAL A 103 -5.33 -6.91 -4.39
CA VAL A 103 -6.02 -5.90 -3.57
C VAL A 103 -5.07 -4.84 -3.02
N PRO A 104 -5.57 -3.64 -2.65
CA PRO A 104 -4.78 -2.69 -1.90
C PRO A 104 -4.31 -3.29 -0.57
N GLY A 105 -3.03 -3.10 -0.27
CA GLY A 105 -2.38 -3.59 0.94
C GLY A 105 -1.74 -2.47 1.75
N ILE A 106 -1.83 -2.56 3.07
CA ILE A 106 -1.12 -1.67 4.00
C ILE A 106 0.03 -2.42 4.64
N TYR A 107 1.18 -1.74 4.70
CA TYR A 107 2.36 -2.18 5.41
C TYR A 107 2.69 -1.17 6.50
N LEU A 108 2.81 -1.64 7.73
CA LEU A 108 3.52 -0.95 8.79
C LEU A 108 4.97 -1.42 8.76
N VAL A 109 5.92 -0.49 8.75
CA VAL A 109 7.33 -0.80 8.50
C VAL A 109 8.24 -0.04 9.45
N GLN A 110 9.30 -0.69 9.90
CA GLN A 110 10.37 -0.02 10.63
C GLN A 110 11.07 1.04 9.75
N PRO A 111 11.60 2.13 10.34
CA PRO A 111 12.17 3.25 9.57
C PRO A 111 13.30 2.85 8.61
N TRP A 112 14.08 1.85 8.96
CA TRP A 112 15.20 1.40 8.14
C TRP A 112 14.73 0.72 6.85
N LEU A 113 13.57 0.03 6.85
CA LEU A 113 13.00 -0.58 5.65
C LEU A 113 12.50 0.45 4.64
N LEU A 114 11.98 1.59 5.10
CA LEU A 114 11.54 2.68 4.20
C LEU A 114 12.68 3.27 3.37
N ASN A 115 13.91 3.13 3.86
CA ASN A 115 15.12 3.67 3.24
C ASN A 115 15.96 2.60 2.54
N SER A 116 15.56 1.33 2.63
CA SER A 116 16.27 0.24 1.98
C SER A 116 16.12 0.36 0.47
N PRO A 117 17.22 0.36 -0.31
CA PRO A 117 17.14 0.29 -1.75
C PRO A 117 16.49 -1.03 -2.14
N SER A 118 15.53 -0.96 -3.05
CA SER A 118 14.79 -2.14 -3.48
C SER A 118 15.58 -2.86 -4.59
N GLU A 119 15.76 -4.18 -4.45
CA GLU A 119 16.44 -5.01 -5.46
C GLU A 119 15.50 -5.25 -6.66
N GLY A 120 16.00 -5.07 -7.89
CA GLY A 120 15.29 -5.40 -9.14
C GLY A 120 15.36 -4.33 -10.22
N GLU A 121 14.96 -4.70 -11.44
CA GLU A 121 14.70 -3.75 -12.52
C GLU A 121 13.33 -3.09 -12.24
N ARG A 122 13.39 -1.95 -11.55
CA ARG A 122 12.23 -1.14 -11.15
C ARG A 122 12.31 0.23 -11.81
N TYR A 123 11.21 0.63 -12.39
CA TYR A 123 11.01 1.96 -12.93
C TYR A 123 10.15 2.74 -11.95
N THR A 124 10.77 3.70 -11.27
CA THR A 124 10.10 4.55 -10.28
C THR A 124 9.88 5.93 -10.85
N TYR A 125 8.63 6.37 -10.89
CA TYR A 125 8.25 7.71 -11.32
C TYR A 125 7.51 8.43 -10.19
N SER A 126 7.95 9.65 -9.87
CA SER A 126 7.21 10.51 -8.95
C SER A 126 5.90 10.94 -9.57
N LEU A 127 4.81 10.77 -8.82
CA LEU A 127 3.49 11.26 -9.20
C LEU A 127 3.32 12.71 -8.73
N ARG A 128 2.49 13.50 -9.44
CA ARG A 128 2.06 14.80 -8.91
C ARG A 128 1.08 14.55 -7.76
N SER A 129 1.35 15.10 -6.57
CA SER A 129 0.67 14.73 -5.33
C SER A 129 -0.05 15.90 -4.63
N GLU A 130 -1.04 16.50 -5.27
CA GLU A 130 -1.81 17.61 -4.65
C GLU A 130 -2.85 17.13 -3.61
N GLN A 131 -3.14 15.82 -3.56
CA GLN A 131 -4.19 15.24 -2.72
C GLN A 131 -3.72 14.51 -1.46
N LEU A 132 -2.40 14.36 -1.26
CA LEU A 132 -1.88 13.67 -0.09
C LEU A 132 -1.73 14.61 1.11
N PRO A 133 -1.95 14.14 2.35
CA PRO A 133 -1.60 14.91 3.53
C PRO A 133 -0.09 15.19 3.61
N ASP A 134 0.26 16.23 4.36
CA ASP A 134 1.64 16.52 4.69
C ASP A 134 2.35 15.31 5.31
N GLY A 135 3.59 15.07 4.89
CA GLY A 135 4.37 13.93 5.36
C GLY A 135 4.09 12.63 4.61
N TYR A 136 3.36 12.66 3.49
CA TYR A 136 3.20 11.53 2.58
C TYR A 136 3.76 11.87 1.20
N VAL A 137 4.28 10.84 0.52
CA VAL A 137 4.72 10.93 -0.88
C VAL A 137 4.14 9.75 -1.64
N SER A 138 3.82 9.97 -2.92
CA SER A 138 3.45 8.90 -3.84
C SER A 138 4.42 8.75 -4.98
N TYR A 139 4.54 7.52 -5.44
CA TYR A 139 5.28 7.18 -6.64
C TYR A 139 4.62 5.99 -7.30
N TYR A 140 4.83 5.92 -8.60
CA TYR A 140 4.46 4.80 -9.42
C TYR A 140 5.69 3.91 -9.57
N GLU A 141 5.52 2.62 -9.30
CA GLU A 141 6.54 1.61 -9.54
C GLU A 141 6.01 0.59 -10.53
N ALA A 142 6.78 0.38 -11.60
CA ALA A 142 6.57 -0.67 -12.57
C ALA A 142 7.84 -1.52 -12.65
N GLY A 143 7.69 -2.84 -12.68
CA GLY A 143 8.84 -3.72 -12.70
C GLY A 143 8.50 -5.11 -12.24
N ARG A 144 9.52 -5.95 -12.16
CA ARG A 144 9.41 -7.31 -11.66
C ARG A 144 10.61 -7.62 -10.80
N SER A 145 10.43 -8.06 -9.56
CA SER A 145 11.55 -8.73 -8.90
C SER A 145 11.76 -10.10 -9.56
N PRO A 146 13.01 -10.57 -9.69
CA PRO A 146 13.29 -11.91 -10.22
C PRO A 146 12.54 -13.02 -9.46
N ARG A 147 12.33 -12.83 -8.15
CA ARG A 147 11.64 -13.78 -7.27
C ARG A 147 10.13 -13.81 -7.49
N GLU A 148 9.49 -12.69 -7.80
CA GLU A 148 8.05 -12.62 -8.09
C GLU A 148 7.73 -13.24 -9.45
N ILE A 149 8.61 -13.08 -10.45
CA ILE A 149 8.53 -13.81 -11.74
C ILE A 149 8.53 -15.32 -11.50
N GLU A 150 9.43 -15.80 -10.63
CA GLU A 150 9.56 -17.22 -10.33
C GLU A 150 8.37 -17.79 -9.54
N GLN A 151 7.61 -16.93 -8.85
CA GLN A 151 6.52 -17.33 -7.95
C GLN A 151 5.12 -17.02 -8.49
N GLY A 152 5.01 -16.31 -9.61
CA GLY A 152 3.73 -15.93 -10.22
C GLY A 152 2.93 -14.95 -9.36
N TRP A 153 3.61 -14.10 -8.58
CA TRP A 153 2.99 -13.03 -7.78
C TRP A 153 3.05 -11.75 -8.62
N GLU A 154 1.92 -11.07 -8.86
CA GLU A 154 1.71 -10.42 -10.17
C GLU A 154 1.26 -8.96 -10.19
N PHE A 155 1.83 -8.07 -9.38
CA PHE A 155 1.71 -6.65 -9.71
C PHE A 155 2.82 -6.25 -10.69
N ALA A 156 2.54 -6.19 -11.99
CA ALA A 156 3.47 -5.59 -12.93
C ALA A 156 3.68 -4.08 -12.66
N ARG A 157 2.69 -3.44 -12.02
CA ARG A 157 2.52 -1.98 -11.89
C ARG A 157 1.70 -1.66 -10.62
N ALA A 158 2.19 -0.77 -9.78
CA ALA A 158 1.45 -0.30 -8.61
C ALA A 158 1.76 1.15 -8.26
N VAL A 159 0.77 1.83 -7.65
CA VAL A 159 0.95 3.12 -7.02
C VAL A 159 1.24 2.91 -5.54
N PHE A 160 2.35 3.46 -5.09
CA PHE A 160 2.77 3.42 -3.70
C PHE A 160 2.57 4.78 -3.06
N VAL A 161 2.00 4.77 -1.86
CA VAL A 161 1.92 5.95 -0.98
C VAL A 161 2.68 5.61 0.30
N LYS A 162 3.75 6.34 0.61
CA LYS A 162 4.53 6.11 1.82
C LYS A 162 4.60 7.34 2.69
N THR A 163 4.73 7.11 4.00
CA THR A 163 5.05 8.18 4.94
C THR A 163 6.51 8.59 4.81
N VAL A 164 6.79 9.87 4.76
CA VAL A 164 8.14 10.39 5.01
C VAL A 164 8.32 10.65 6.49
N ALA A 165 9.53 10.40 7.00
CA ALA A 165 9.85 10.80 8.36
C ALA A 165 9.74 12.33 8.45
N ALA A 166 9.08 12.85 9.49
CA ALA A 166 9.18 14.25 9.83
C ALA A 166 10.65 14.52 10.20
N HIS A 167 11.30 15.40 9.45
CA HIS A 167 12.67 15.84 9.72
C HIS A 167 12.75 16.64 11.03
#